data_AF-A0A4S8HGJ7-F1
#
_entry.id   AF-A0A4S8HGJ7-F1
#
_cell.length_a   1.000
_cell.length_b   1.000
_cell.length_c   1.000
_cell.angle_alpha   90.00
_cell.angle_beta   90.00
_cell.angle_gamma   90.00
#
_symmetry.space_group_name_H-M   'P 1'
#
loop_
_entity.id
_entity.type
_entity.pdbx_description
1 polymer ?
#
loop_
_entity_poly.entity_id
_entity_poly.type
_entity_poly.pdbx_seq_one_letter_code
_entity_poly.pdbx_strand_id
1 'polypeptide(L)'
;MHNPFVLLTTRLLESLIKAGNTFFVRQTYKRGKNELDPLNKAAFLFTHYTDYSRAKTHYDTLYNDPNRFLYNINEAEHYEKLFIAAAQPEGFHIYSPLVQQPWKPTSPMAAKIRNYINQKLDWNPSRNDNVKADLFIQFGELFITLKCGIHEVKLPLADIENF
;
A
#
# COMPACT_ATOMS: atom_id res chain seq x y z
N MET A 1 13.83 -0.49 2.29
CA MET A 1 12.62 -1.25 1.92
C MET A 1 12.21 -0.81 0.52
N HIS A 2 11.77 -1.73 -0.34
CA HIS A 2 11.31 -1.37 -1.70
C HIS A 2 9.93 -0.69 -1.61
N ASN A 3 9.73 0.44 -2.30
CA ASN A 3 8.44 1.09 -2.41
C ASN A 3 7.68 0.50 -3.63
N PRO A 4 6.58 -0.23 -3.41
CA PRO A 4 5.81 -0.87 -4.48
C PRO A 4 4.72 0.05 -5.07
N PHE A 5 4.51 1.24 -4.49
CA PHE A 5 3.43 2.15 -4.84
C PHE A 5 3.89 3.24 -5.81
N VAL A 6 2.97 3.63 -6.69
CA VAL A 6 3.20 4.69 -7.68
C VAL A 6 2.87 6.06 -7.10
N LEU A 7 3.48 7.13 -7.64
CA LEU A 7 3.10 8.49 -7.29
C LEU A 7 1.68 8.80 -7.77
N LEU A 8 0.90 9.46 -6.92
CA LEU A 8 -0.39 10.02 -7.28
C LEU A 8 -0.17 11.33 -8.04
N THR A 9 -0.16 11.26 -9.37
CA THR A 9 -0.14 12.45 -10.23
C THR A 9 -1.55 12.98 -10.48
N THR A 10 -1.70 14.23 -10.90
CA THR A 10 -3.00 14.81 -11.30
C THR A 10 -3.70 13.97 -12.37
N ARG A 11 -2.94 13.50 -13.37
CA ARG A 11 -3.46 12.59 -14.41
C ARG A 11 -3.98 11.28 -13.82
N LEU A 12 -3.27 10.69 -12.85
CA LEU A 12 -3.71 9.47 -12.20
C LEU A 12 -4.95 9.72 -11.35
N LEU A 13 -4.98 10.82 -10.58
CA LEU A 13 -6.14 11.23 -9.79
C LEU A 13 -7.38 11.36 -10.67
N GLU A 14 -7.30 12.08 -11.80
CA GLU A 14 -8.41 12.20 -12.74
C GLU A 14 -8.87 10.85 -13.29
N SER A 15 -7.93 9.95 -13.58
CA SER A 15 -8.26 8.60 -14.06
C SER A 15 -9.00 7.79 -13.01
N LEU A 16 -8.59 7.90 -11.73
CA LEU A 16 -9.25 7.24 -10.60
C LEU A 16 -10.66 7.79 -10.39
N ILE A 17 -10.84 9.12 -10.48
CA ILE A 17 -12.15 9.77 -10.37
C ILE A 17 -13.06 9.33 -11.52
N LYS A 18 -12.56 9.31 -12.76
CA LYS A 18 -13.31 8.82 -13.94
C LYS A 18 -13.70 7.35 -13.81
N ALA A 19 -12.91 6.54 -13.10
CA ALA A 19 -13.24 5.16 -12.78
C ALA A 19 -14.29 5.01 -11.65
N GLY A 20 -14.84 6.11 -11.13
CA GLY A 20 -15.91 6.13 -10.14
C GLY A 20 -15.44 6.22 -8.68
N ASN A 21 -14.15 6.49 -8.43
CA ASN A 21 -13.66 6.65 -7.06
C ASN A 21 -14.03 8.03 -6.52
N THR A 22 -14.90 8.03 -5.51
CA THR A 22 -15.47 9.24 -4.91
C THR A 22 -14.76 9.62 -3.61
N PHE A 23 -14.22 8.62 -2.89
CA PHE A 23 -13.62 8.81 -1.57
C PHE A 23 -12.14 8.48 -1.59
N PHE A 24 -11.35 9.28 -0.88
CA PHE A 24 -9.91 9.04 -0.74
C PHE A 24 -9.51 9.14 0.72
N VAL A 25 -8.75 8.16 1.22
CA VAL A 25 -8.22 8.15 2.58
C VAL A 25 -6.74 8.44 2.52
N ARG A 26 -6.31 9.53 3.17
CA ARG A 26 -4.90 9.86 3.39
C ARG A 26 -4.40 9.22 4.68
N GLN A 27 -3.19 8.68 4.61
CA GLN A 27 -2.41 8.21 5.76
C GLN A 27 -0.93 8.57 5.60
N THR A 28 -0.21 8.64 6.71
CA THR A 28 1.25 8.75 6.75
C THR A 28 1.88 7.50 6.12
N TYR A 29 2.79 7.70 5.18
CA TYR A 29 3.44 6.61 4.45
C TYR A 29 4.95 6.57 4.71
N LYS A 30 5.34 5.93 5.82
CA LYS A 30 6.75 5.86 6.26
C LYS A 30 7.67 5.24 5.21
N ARG A 31 7.19 4.22 4.48
CA ARG A 31 7.97 3.53 3.42
C ARG A 31 8.33 4.44 2.24
N GLY A 32 7.52 5.46 1.96
CA GLY A 32 7.76 6.41 0.88
C GLY A 32 8.57 7.63 1.29
N LYS A 33 8.89 7.76 2.59
CA LYS A 33 9.78 8.80 3.09
C LYS A 33 11.22 8.33 2.90
N ASN A 34 12.00 9.11 2.18
CA ASN A 34 13.43 8.91 2.11
C ASN A 34 14.08 9.67 3.27
N GLU A 35 14.53 8.96 4.31
CA GLU A 35 15.17 9.58 5.49
C GLU A 35 16.52 10.22 5.17
N LEU A 36 17.15 9.83 4.06
CA LEU A 36 18.44 10.37 3.62
C LEU A 36 18.29 11.65 2.77
N ASP A 37 17.06 12.01 2.40
CA ASP A 37 16.79 13.22 1.63
C ASP A 37 16.25 14.32 2.56
N PRO A 38 17.07 15.34 2.89
CA PRO A 38 16.66 16.42 3.79
C PRO A 38 15.54 17.30 3.22
N LEU A 39 15.25 17.22 1.92
CA LEU A 39 14.14 17.95 1.29
C LEU A 39 12.80 17.19 1.40
N ASN A 40 12.82 15.91 1.76
CA ASN A 40 11.62 15.08 1.91
C ASN A 40 10.95 15.32 3.27
N LYS A 41 10.09 16.34 3.32
CA LYS A 41 9.33 16.74 4.51
C LYS A 41 8.40 15.62 4.98
N ALA A 42 7.61 15.04 4.07
CA ALA A 42 6.70 13.94 4.39
C ALA A 42 6.30 13.11 3.17
N ALA A 43 5.88 11.88 3.43
CA ALA A 43 5.28 11.01 2.45
C ALA A 43 3.90 10.55 2.92
N PHE A 44 2.93 10.54 2.02
CA PHE A 44 1.56 10.16 2.28
C PHE A 44 1.06 9.13 1.27
N LEU A 45 0.12 8.30 1.69
CA LEU A 45 -0.58 7.34 0.84
C LEU A 45 -2.05 7.70 0.77
N PHE A 46 -2.58 7.76 -0.44
CA PHE A 46 -3.97 8.12 -0.72
C PHE A 46 -4.68 6.91 -1.33
N THR A 47 -5.48 6.23 -0.52
CA THR A 47 -6.25 5.05 -0.93
C THR A 47 -7.61 5.47 -1.45
N HIS A 48 -7.97 5.01 -2.65
CA HIS A 48 -9.19 5.40 -3.35
C HIS A 48 -10.30 4.36 -3.14
N TYR A 49 -11.53 4.84 -3.03
CA TYR A 49 -12.72 4.04 -2.78
C TYR A 49 -13.91 4.56 -3.58
N THR A 50 -14.71 3.62 -4.07
CA THR A 50 -16.04 3.90 -4.64
C THR A 50 -17.13 3.96 -3.56
N ASP A 51 -16.91 3.29 -2.42
CA ASP A 51 -17.87 3.12 -1.32
C ASP A 51 -17.42 3.88 -0.06
N TYR A 52 -18.31 4.71 0.48
CA TYR A 52 -18.10 5.48 1.70
C TYR A 52 -17.85 4.60 2.94
N SER A 53 -18.62 3.52 3.11
CA SER A 53 -18.51 2.63 4.26
C SER A 53 -17.10 2.04 4.36
N ARG A 54 -16.56 1.57 3.22
CA ARG A 54 -15.18 1.05 3.15
C ARG A 54 -14.14 2.12 3.44
N ALA A 55 -14.30 3.31 2.87
CA ALA A 55 -13.40 4.44 3.12
C ALA A 55 -13.41 4.85 4.60
N LYS A 56 -14.60 4.87 5.23
CA LYS A 56 -14.77 5.19 6.63
C LYS A 56 -14.14 4.13 7.55
N THR A 57 -14.35 2.85 7.25
CA THR A 57 -13.67 1.76 7.97
C THR A 57 -12.15 1.93 7.92
N HIS A 58 -11.58 2.19 6.73
CA HIS A 58 -10.14 2.46 6.62
C HIS A 58 -9.74 3.67 7.47
N TYR A 59 -10.42 4.80 7.33
CA TYR A 59 -10.14 6.00 8.13
C TYR A 59 -10.17 5.74 9.64
N ASP A 60 -11.09 4.91 10.12
CA ASP A 60 -11.23 4.58 11.54
C ASP A 60 -10.09 3.69 12.06
N THR A 61 -9.57 2.79 11.23
CA THR A 61 -8.36 1.99 11.58
C THR A 61 -7.12 2.85 11.79
N LEU A 62 -7.09 4.06 11.22
CA LEU A 62 -5.97 4.99 11.31
C LEU A 62 -6.02 5.91 12.55
N TYR A 63 -6.70 5.52 13.63
CA TYR A 63 -6.97 6.39 14.79
C TYR A 63 -5.74 7.04 15.45
N ASN A 64 -4.57 6.42 15.32
CA ASN A 64 -3.29 6.95 15.83
C ASN A 64 -2.50 7.78 14.81
N ASP A 65 -2.95 7.89 13.57
CA ASP A 65 -2.27 8.67 12.53
C ASP A 65 -2.73 10.12 12.58
N PRO A 66 -1.87 11.07 13.01
CA PRO A 66 -2.26 12.48 13.12
C PRO A 66 -2.55 13.11 11.76
N ASN A 67 -2.06 12.52 10.67
CA ASN A 67 -2.27 13.02 9.32
C ASN A 67 -3.46 12.37 8.62
N ARG A 68 -4.22 11.49 9.27
CA ARG A 68 -5.37 10.85 8.60
C ARG A 68 -6.37 11.88 8.12
N PHE A 69 -6.94 11.65 6.94
CA PHE A 69 -8.03 12.48 6.41
C PHE A 69 -8.88 11.68 5.43
N LEU A 70 -10.19 11.88 5.45
CA LEU A 70 -11.13 11.28 4.51
C LEU A 70 -11.66 12.38 3.58
N TYR A 71 -11.27 12.32 2.32
CA TYR A 71 -11.73 13.22 1.26
C TYR A 71 -12.98 12.66 0.58
N ASN A 72 -13.83 13.57 0.13
CA ASN A 72 -15.00 13.31 -0.71
C ASN A 72 -14.95 14.26 -1.91
N ILE A 73 -14.81 13.76 -3.13
CA ILE A 73 -14.63 14.61 -4.32
C ILE A 73 -15.85 15.50 -4.64
N ASN A 74 -17.03 15.18 -4.08
CA ASN A 74 -18.22 16.00 -4.25
C ASN A 74 -18.17 17.29 -3.42
N GLU A 75 -17.22 17.40 -2.49
CA GLU A 75 -16.96 18.61 -1.71
C GLU A 75 -15.82 19.39 -2.38
N ALA A 76 -16.11 20.63 -2.80
CA ALA A 76 -15.17 21.43 -3.60
C ALA A 76 -13.81 21.63 -2.90
N GLU A 77 -13.81 21.88 -1.60
CA GLU A 77 -12.59 22.04 -0.80
C GLU A 77 -11.76 20.75 -0.76
N HIS A 78 -12.41 19.60 -0.67
CA HIS A 78 -11.73 18.29 -0.67
C HIS A 78 -11.15 17.97 -2.03
N TYR A 79 -11.89 18.26 -3.10
CA TYR A 79 -11.41 18.11 -4.47
C TYR A 79 -10.16 18.96 -4.72
N GLU A 80 -10.17 20.23 -4.33
CA GLU A 80 -9.03 21.13 -4.49
C GLU A 80 -7.81 20.64 -3.71
N LYS A 81 -7.98 20.23 -2.44
CA LYS A 81 -6.89 19.66 -1.63
C LYS A 81 -6.31 18.38 -2.23
N LEU A 82 -7.16 17.50 -2.78
CA LEU A 82 -6.71 16.29 -3.49
C LEU A 82 -5.89 16.65 -4.73
N PHE A 83 -6.33 17.64 -5.50
CA PHE A 83 -5.63 18.06 -6.71
C PHE A 83 -4.26 18.69 -6.38
N ILE A 84 -4.20 19.54 -5.36
CA ILE A 84 -2.93 20.10 -4.84
C ILE A 84 -1.99 18.98 -4.40
N ALA A 85 -2.48 17.98 -3.66
CA ALA A 85 -1.66 16.84 -3.26
C ALA A 85 -1.15 16.06 -4.49
N ALA A 86 -2.01 15.81 -5.47
CA ALA A 86 -1.65 15.10 -6.69
C ALA A 86 -0.68 15.88 -7.60
N ALA A 87 -0.54 17.20 -7.41
CA ALA A 87 0.45 18.03 -8.08
C ALA A 87 1.88 17.84 -7.54
N GLN A 88 2.07 17.01 -6.49
CA GLN A 88 3.37 16.74 -5.86
C GLN A 88 4.05 18.03 -5.35
N PRO A 89 3.48 18.69 -4.33
CA PRO A 89 4.07 19.91 -3.80
C PRO A 89 5.48 19.65 -3.24
N GLU A 90 6.35 20.64 -3.36
CA GLU A 90 7.77 20.49 -3.05
C GLU A 90 8.01 19.95 -1.62
N GLY A 91 8.82 18.89 -1.56
CA GLY A 91 9.15 18.19 -0.32
C GLY A 91 8.09 17.21 0.18
N PHE A 92 7.00 17.01 -0.56
CA PHE A 92 6.00 15.99 -0.25
C PHE A 92 5.93 14.93 -1.33
N HIS A 93 5.83 13.67 -0.93
CA HIS A 93 5.61 12.56 -1.85
C HIS A 93 4.26 11.92 -1.61
N ILE A 94 3.36 12.04 -2.58
CA ILE A 94 2.00 11.51 -2.47
C ILE A 94 1.90 10.26 -3.33
N TYR A 95 1.57 9.13 -2.72
CA TYR A 95 1.49 7.83 -3.36
C TYR A 95 0.04 7.35 -3.50
N SER A 96 -0.18 6.49 -4.49
CA SER A 96 -1.41 5.72 -4.66
C SER A 96 -1.11 4.22 -4.46
N PRO A 97 -1.99 3.45 -3.80
CA PRO A 97 -1.83 2.02 -3.56
C PRO A 97 -2.12 1.21 -4.84
N LEU A 98 -1.45 1.54 -5.93
CA LEU A 98 -1.44 0.74 -7.13
C LEU A 98 -0.07 0.06 -7.20
N VAL A 99 -0.08 -1.28 -7.21
CA VAL A 99 1.11 -2.10 -7.44
C VAL A 99 1.08 -2.56 -8.89
N GLN A 100 2.24 -2.54 -9.55
CA GLN A 100 2.36 -3.21 -10.84
C GLN A 100 2.17 -4.72 -10.65
N GLN A 101 1.17 -5.28 -11.33
CA GLN A 101 0.91 -6.72 -11.38
C GLN A 101 1.38 -7.28 -12.73
N PRO A 102 1.91 -8.52 -12.78
CA PRO A 102 2.11 -9.43 -11.66
C PRO A 102 3.35 -9.06 -10.83
N TRP A 103 3.20 -8.99 -9.51
CA TRP A 103 4.36 -8.84 -8.63
C TRP A 103 5.19 -10.12 -8.61
N LYS A 104 6.51 -9.99 -8.72
CA LYS A 104 7.45 -11.10 -8.55
C LYS A 104 8.44 -10.74 -7.44
N PRO A 105 8.64 -11.61 -6.42
CA PRO A 105 9.61 -11.34 -5.38
C PRO A 105 11.02 -11.29 -5.99
N THR A 106 11.82 -10.31 -5.56
CA THR A 106 13.25 -10.28 -5.86
C THR A 106 13.95 -11.46 -5.18
N SER A 107 15.13 -11.86 -5.66
CA SER A 107 15.89 -12.98 -5.06
C SER A 107 16.08 -12.84 -3.53
N PRO A 108 16.41 -11.65 -2.98
CA PRO A 108 16.48 -11.46 -1.53
C PRO A 108 15.13 -11.66 -0.82
N MET A 109 14.04 -11.15 -1.39
CA MET A 109 12.70 -11.33 -0.84
C MET A 109 12.27 -12.81 -0.86
N ALA A 110 12.55 -13.52 -1.95
CA ALA A 110 12.26 -14.95 -2.06
C ALA A 110 13.03 -15.80 -1.03
N ALA A 111 14.25 -15.37 -0.65
CA ALA A 111 14.98 -16.00 0.45
C ALA A 111 14.31 -15.75 1.81
N LYS A 112 13.89 -14.52 2.09
CA LYS A 112 13.17 -14.18 3.34
C LYS A 112 11.85 -14.91 3.47
N ILE A 113 11.05 -14.99 2.39
CA ILE A 113 9.81 -15.76 2.34
C ILE A 113 10.06 -17.23 2.71
N ARG A 114 11.07 -17.86 2.10
CA ARG A 114 11.41 -19.27 2.41
C ARG A 114 11.83 -19.46 3.86
N ASN A 115 12.66 -18.57 4.39
CA ASN A 115 13.07 -18.62 5.79
C ASN A 115 11.89 -18.47 6.75
N TYR A 116 10.98 -17.53 6.46
CA TYR A 116 9.78 -17.32 7.25
C TYR A 116 8.89 -18.56 7.26
N ILE A 117 8.63 -19.17 6.10
CA ILE A 117 7.83 -20.39 5.97
C ILE A 117 8.43 -21.52 6.82
N ASN A 118 9.73 -21.79 6.66
CA ASN A 118 10.41 -22.90 7.35
C ASN A 118 10.43 -22.74 8.88
N GLN A 119 10.44 -21.50 9.39
CA GLN A 119 10.59 -21.24 10.83
C GLN A 119 9.29 -20.91 11.55
N LYS A 120 8.25 -20.45 10.83
CA LYS A 120 7.01 -19.93 11.43
C LYS A 120 5.74 -20.65 11.01
N LEU A 121 5.73 -21.29 9.83
CA LEU A 121 4.50 -21.82 9.28
C LEU A 121 4.40 -23.35 9.38
N ASP A 122 5.45 -24.03 9.87
CA ASP A 122 5.56 -25.50 9.94
C ASP A 122 5.25 -26.19 8.60
N TRP A 123 5.28 -25.44 7.50
CA TRP A 123 5.16 -26.02 6.17
C TRP A 123 6.49 -26.69 5.91
N ASN A 124 6.47 -27.97 5.61
CA ASN A 124 7.62 -28.71 5.10
C ASN A 124 7.46 -28.88 3.59
N PRO A 125 7.54 -27.80 2.78
CA PRO A 125 7.46 -27.92 1.33
C PRO A 125 8.62 -28.79 0.85
N SER A 126 8.29 -29.86 0.14
CA SER A 126 9.27 -30.69 -0.53
C SER A 126 9.98 -29.89 -1.64
N ARG A 127 11.15 -30.33 -2.11
CA ARG A 127 11.93 -29.59 -3.14
C ARG A 127 11.15 -29.25 -4.42
N ASN A 128 10.03 -29.93 -4.69
CA ASN A 128 9.16 -29.72 -5.83
C ASN A 128 7.91 -28.86 -5.53
N ASP A 129 7.67 -28.47 -4.28
CA ASP A 129 6.51 -27.66 -3.92
C ASP A 129 6.74 -26.20 -4.30
N ASN A 130 5.92 -25.70 -5.24
CA ASN A 130 5.95 -24.31 -5.66
C ASN A 130 5.15 -23.45 -4.68
N VAL A 131 5.85 -22.73 -3.81
CA VAL A 131 5.25 -21.66 -2.99
C VAL A 131 4.82 -20.52 -3.92
N LYS A 132 3.53 -20.25 -3.98
CA LYS A 132 2.97 -19.07 -4.64
C LYS A 132 2.92 -17.91 -3.66
N ALA A 133 3.29 -16.73 -4.13
CA ALA A 133 3.34 -15.52 -3.34
C ALA A 133 2.69 -14.38 -4.12
N ASP A 134 1.58 -13.87 -3.60
CA ASP A 134 0.80 -12.81 -4.23
C ASP A 134 0.67 -11.62 -3.27
N LEU A 135 0.90 -10.41 -3.77
CA LEU A 135 0.68 -9.19 -3.00
C LEU A 135 -0.75 -8.70 -3.16
N PHE A 136 -1.33 -8.26 -2.05
CA PHE A 136 -2.57 -7.53 -2.05
C PHE A 136 -2.49 -6.37 -1.07
N ILE A 137 -3.31 -5.35 -1.30
CA ILE A 137 -3.39 -4.19 -0.44
C ILE A 137 -4.69 -4.26 0.34
N GLN A 138 -4.59 -4.00 1.64
CA GLN A 138 -5.74 -3.82 2.49
C GLN A 138 -5.48 -2.59 3.36
N PHE A 139 -6.38 -1.61 3.30
CA PHE A 139 -6.29 -0.38 4.10
C PHE A 139 -4.94 0.35 3.99
N GLY A 140 -4.41 0.45 2.76
CA GLY A 140 -3.13 1.11 2.48
C GLY A 140 -1.89 0.33 2.99
N GLU A 141 -2.10 -0.84 3.58
CA GLU A 141 -1.03 -1.73 3.99
C GLU A 141 -0.83 -2.86 2.98
N LEU A 142 0.42 -3.22 2.78
CA LEU A 142 0.79 -4.28 1.85
C LEU A 142 0.83 -5.62 2.59
N PHE A 143 0.00 -6.54 2.14
CA PHE A 143 -0.05 -7.90 2.61
C PHE A 143 0.48 -8.85 1.54
N ILE A 144 0.93 -10.01 2.01
CA ILE A 144 1.33 -11.11 1.16
C ILE A 144 0.45 -12.32 1.48
N THR A 145 -0.09 -12.93 0.43
CA THR A 145 -0.68 -14.25 0.49
C THR A 145 0.40 -15.23 0.11
N LEU A 146 0.74 -16.14 1.02
CA LEU A 146 1.58 -17.29 0.73
C LEU A 146 0.70 -18.52 0.59
N LYS A 147 0.95 -19.32 -0.45
CA LYS A 147 0.21 -20.55 -0.69
C LYS A 147 1.14 -21.70 -1.04
N CYS A 148 0.98 -22.81 -0.33
CA CYS A 148 1.72 -24.05 -0.55
C CYS A 148 0.79 -25.26 -0.40
N GLY A 149 0.43 -25.89 -1.53
CA GLY A 149 -0.56 -26.97 -1.55
C GLY A 149 -1.92 -26.52 -1.01
N ILE A 150 -2.37 -27.14 0.08
CA ILE A 150 -3.62 -26.80 0.78
C ILE A 150 -3.47 -25.65 1.79
N HIS A 151 -2.24 -25.27 2.12
CA HIS A 151 -1.99 -24.24 3.12
C HIS A 151 -1.98 -22.86 2.48
N GLU A 152 -2.67 -21.92 3.11
CA GLU A 152 -2.71 -20.51 2.73
C GLU A 152 -2.59 -19.67 3.99
N VAL A 153 -1.74 -18.65 3.95
CA VAL A 153 -1.64 -17.65 5.02
C VAL A 153 -1.58 -16.25 4.42
N LYS A 154 -2.21 -15.31 5.10
CA LYS A 154 -2.19 -13.89 4.77
C LYS A 154 -1.57 -13.14 5.93
N LEU A 155 -0.50 -12.40 5.67
CA LEU A 155 0.19 -11.63 6.69
C LEU A 155 0.72 -10.30 6.12
N PRO A 156 0.96 -9.29 6.98
CA PRO A 156 1.63 -8.06 6.56
C PRO A 156 2.99 -8.38 5.91
N LEU A 157 3.31 -7.75 4.78
CA LEU A 157 4.61 -7.96 4.14
C LEU A 157 5.78 -7.55 5.07
N ALA A 158 5.52 -6.58 5.95
CA ALA A 158 6.49 -6.12 6.95
C ALA A 158 7.01 -7.26 7.84
N ASP A 159 6.17 -8.26 8.15
CA ASP A 159 6.56 -9.39 9.00
C ASP A 159 7.60 -10.29 8.32
N ILE A 160 7.56 -10.38 6.99
CA ILE A 160 8.58 -11.09 6.19
C ILE A 160 9.81 -10.22 5.98
N GLU A 161 9.63 -8.93 5.73
CA GLU A 161 10.75 -8.01 5.48
C GLU A 161 11.65 -7.80 6.70
N ASN A 162 11.09 -7.85 7.90
CA ASN A 162 11.82 -7.68 9.15
C ASN A 162 12.33 -9.00 9.74
N PHE A 163 12.04 -10.13 9.07
CA PHE A 163 12.60 -11.45 9.37
C PHE A 163 14.00 -11.60 8.76
#